data_AF-A0A344PL34-F1
#
_entry.id   AF-A0A344PL34-F1
#
_cell.length_a   1.000
_cell.length_b   1.000
_cell.length_c   1.000
_cell.angle_alpha   90.00
_cell.angle_beta   90.00
_cell.angle_gamma   90.00
#
_symmetry.space_group_name_H-M   'P 1'
#
loop_
_entity.id
_entity.type
_entity.pdbx_description
1 polymer ?
#
loop_
_entity_poly.entity_id
_entity_poly.type
_entity_poly.pdbx_seq_one_letter_code
_entity_poly.pdbx_strand_id
1 'polypeptide(L)'
;MRQGPQILFGSLSGGAGWFEWSDSMSVARDKLQLAAAIYLFDTIVQNWDRCAANPNLLVKGDQFLMIDHGEAFVAATGTDVERDYHKIPWHLGGVENHAGEYEMHPLWPKLRPKTHVNFAAAAGLWRALPDDTFALIADDVPGCWNKVAASRIAHYTAEAVANVDAIVANIEHNFDR
;
A
#
# COMPACT_ATOMS: atom_id res chain seq x y z
N MET A 1 27.74 -9.61 10.56
CA MET A 1 26.63 -9.65 9.59
C MET A 1 26.28 -11.11 9.32
N ARG A 2 25.06 -11.54 9.61
CA ARG A 2 24.58 -12.86 9.14
C ARG A 2 24.39 -12.77 7.63
N GLN A 3 24.92 -13.73 6.87
CA GLN A 3 24.63 -13.84 5.45
C GLN A 3 23.13 -14.17 5.30
N GLY A 4 22.39 -13.27 4.65
CA GLY A 4 21.01 -13.54 4.28
C GLY A 4 20.92 -14.63 3.20
N PRO A 5 19.74 -15.19 2.96
CA PRO A 5 19.53 -16.17 1.89
C PRO A 5 19.87 -15.55 0.52
N GLN A 6 20.64 -16.26 -0.30
CA GLN A 6 20.95 -15.85 -1.69
C GLN A 6 19.80 -16.20 -2.65
N ILE A 7 18.59 -15.76 -2.31
CA ILE A 7 17.38 -16.04 -3.06
C ILE A 7 16.72 -14.72 -3.42
N LEU A 8 16.54 -14.49 -4.73
CA LEU A 8 15.64 -13.47 -5.24
C LEU A 8 14.25 -14.10 -5.38
N PHE A 9 13.28 -13.57 -4.62
CA PHE A 9 11.89 -14.02 -4.67
C PHE A 9 11.01 -12.83 -5.06
N GLY A 10 10.18 -12.98 -6.09
CA GLY A 10 9.20 -11.96 -6.50
C GLY A 10 9.76 -10.62 -7.00
N SER A 11 11.07 -10.50 -7.25
CA SER A 11 11.69 -9.24 -7.69
C SER A 11 11.75 -9.16 -9.22
N LEU A 12 11.40 -7.98 -9.77
CA LEU A 12 11.51 -7.64 -11.19
C LEU A 12 12.39 -6.40 -11.34
N SER A 13 13.25 -6.38 -12.36
CA SER A 13 14.04 -5.19 -12.70
C SER A 13 13.16 -4.16 -13.42
N GLY A 14 13.04 -2.95 -12.84
CA GLY A 14 12.37 -1.82 -13.50
C GLY A 14 13.14 -1.24 -14.70
N GLY A 15 14.41 -1.62 -14.89
CA GLY A 15 15.29 -1.04 -15.92
C GLY A 15 15.80 0.36 -15.54
N ALA A 16 16.36 1.08 -16.51
CA ALA A 16 16.96 2.40 -16.29
C ALA A 16 15.99 3.56 -16.60
N GLY A 17 16.35 4.76 -16.12
CA GLY A 17 15.65 6.02 -16.42
C GLY A 17 14.49 6.35 -15.48
N TRP A 18 14.50 5.75 -14.28
CA TRP A 18 13.60 6.09 -13.19
C TRP A 18 14.20 7.20 -12.33
N PHE A 19 13.35 8.07 -11.81
CA PHE A 19 13.72 9.11 -10.85
C PHE A 19 12.77 9.05 -9.66
N GLU A 20 13.25 9.47 -8.50
CA GLU A 20 12.44 9.53 -7.30
C GLU A 20 11.31 10.56 -7.45
N TRP A 21 10.12 10.20 -6.97
CA TRP A 21 9.00 11.13 -6.85
C TRP A 21 9.38 12.30 -5.94
N SER A 22 8.98 13.51 -6.31
CA SER A 22 9.07 14.67 -5.44
C SER A 22 7.73 15.38 -5.35
N ASP A 23 7.46 16.03 -4.23
CA ASP A 23 6.19 16.75 -4.02
C ASP A 23 5.94 17.89 -5.01
N SER A 24 6.98 18.40 -5.66
CA SER A 24 6.88 19.37 -6.77
C SER A 24 6.28 18.78 -8.05
N MET A 25 6.25 17.45 -8.20
CA MET A 25 5.67 16.77 -9.35
C MET A 25 4.14 16.83 -9.33
N SER A 26 3.57 16.81 -10.53
CA SER A 26 2.13 16.70 -10.74
C SER A 26 1.76 15.32 -11.26
N VAL A 27 0.57 14.86 -10.91
CA VAL A 27 -0.02 13.67 -11.52
C VAL A 27 -0.80 14.12 -12.75
N ALA A 28 -0.49 13.56 -13.92
CA ALA A 28 -1.24 13.82 -15.14
C ALA A 28 -2.72 13.39 -14.97
N ARG A 29 -3.64 14.12 -15.61
CA ARG A 29 -5.09 13.96 -15.38
C ARG A 29 -5.58 12.53 -15.65
N ASP A 30 -5.07 11.91 -16.69
CA ASP A 30 -5.36 10.53 -17.10
C ASP A 30 -4.74 9.48 -16.16
N LYS A 31 -3.82 9.88 -15.26
CA LYS A 31 -3.17 9.00 -14.27
C LYS A 31 -3.71 9.15 -12.86
N LEU A 32 -4.67 10.04 -12.61
CA LEU A 32 -5.24 10.25 -11.29
C LEU A 32 -5.89 8.98 -10.72
N GLN A 33 -6.49 8.14 -11.56
CA GLN A 33 -7.04 6.85 -11.11
C GLN A 33 -5.94 5.85 -10.73
N LEU A 34 -4.81 5.85 -11.42
CA LEU A 34 -3.66 5.02 -11.04
C LEU A 34 -3.06 5.49 -9.72
N ALA A 35 -2.93 6.81 -9.52
CA ALA A 35 -2.47 7.36 -8.25
C ALA A 35 -3.42 7.04 -7.08
N ALA A 36 -4.74 7.05 -7.32
CA ALA A 36 -5.73 6.62 -6.34
C ALA A 36 -5.62 5.12 -6.03
N ALA A 37 -5.37 4.28 -7.04
CA ALA A 37 -5.15 2.85 -6.85
C ALA A 37 -3.88 2.56 -6.02
N ILE A 38 -2.79 3.31 -6.24
CA ILE A 38 -1.56 3.23 -5.44
C ILE A 38 -1.86 3.63 -3.99
N TYR A 39 -2.52 4.77 -3.78
CA TYR A 39 -2.90 5.21 -2.43
C TYR A 39 -3.76 4.16 -1.70
N LEU A 40 -4.78 3.61 -2.37
CA LEU A 40 -5.60 2.53 -1.79
C LEU A 40 -4.77 1.28 -1.49
N PHE A 41 -3.84 0.91 -2.37
CA PHE A 41 -2.93 -0.21 -2.14
C PHE A 41 -2.13 -0.01 -0.85
N ASP A 42 -1.43 1.12 -0.69
CA ASP A 42 -0.64 1.40 0.51
C ASP A 42 -1.49 1.54 1.78
N THR A 43 -2.73 2.04 1.67
CA THR A 43 -3.70 2.02 2.78
C THR A 43 -4.07 0.58 3.18
N ILE A 44 -4.35 -0.30 2.21
CA ILE A 44 -4.71 -1.70 2.48
C ILE A 44 -3.54 -2.45 3.13
N VAL A 45 -2.33 -2.29 2.61
CA VAL A 45 -1.16 -2.99 3.16
C VAL A 45 -0.56 -2.29 4.38
N GLN A 46 -1.09 -1.15 4.82
CA GLN A 46 -0.54 -0.32 5.90
C GLN A 46 0.96 -0.05 5.73
N ASN A 47 1.37 0.40 4.55
CA ASN A 47 2.75 0.82 4.32
C ASN A 47 2.99 2.18 4.97
N TRP A 48 3.57 2.17 6.17
CA TRP A 48 3.78 3.38 6.98
C TRP A 48 5.10 4.08 6.68
N ASP A 49 6.04 3.43 5.98
CA ASP A 49 7.28 4.06 5.52
C ASP A 49 7.10 4.87 4.23
N ARG A 50 6.01 4.64 3.48
CA ARG A 50 5.67 5.46 2.31
C ARG A 50 4.99 6.77 2.73
N CYS A 51 5.80 7.80 2.96
CA CYS A 51 5.33 9.14 3.33
C CYS A 51 5.89 10.24 2.41
N ALA A 52 5.45 11.48 2.58
CA ALA A 52 5.92 12.61 1.77
C ALA A 52 7.44 12.82 1.88
N ALA A 53 8.02 12.59 3.05
CA ALA A 53 9.47 12.68 3.29
C ALA A 53 10.24 11.44 2.79
N ASN A 54 9.57 10.31 2.62
CA ASN A 54 10.13 9.07 2.09
C ASN A 54 9.17 8.44 1.06
N PRO A 55 9.12 8.98 -0.18
CA PRO A 55 8.07 8.59 -1.12
C PRO A 55 8.15 7.13 -1.55
N ASN A 56 9.34 6.52 -1.51
CA ASN A 56 9.62 5.17 -1.99
C ASN A 56 8.98 4.86 -3.36
N LEU A 57 8.81 5.89 -4.18
CA LEU A 57 8.02 5.87 -5.41
C LEU A 57 8.89 6.45 -6.50
N LEU A 58 9.04 5.70 -7.58
CA LEU A 58 9.79 6.14 -8.74
C LEU A 58 8.85 6.48 -9.88
N VAL A 59 9.28 7.43 -10.72
CA VAL A 59 8.55 7.84 -11.93
C VAL A 59 9.42 7.79 -13.17
N LYS A 60 8.78 7.46 -14.28
CA LYS A 60 9.36 7.49 -15.64
C LYS A 60 8.28 7.85 -16.64
N GLY A 61 8.26 9.11 -17.07
CA GLY A 61 7.18 9.63 -17.92
C GLY A 61 5.86 9.56 -17.18
N ASP A 62 4.97 8.69 -17.65
CA ASP A 62 3.61 8.50 -17.14
C ASP A 62 3.46 7.21 -16.29
N GLN A 63 4.59 6.55 -16.00
CA GLN A 63 4.66 5.31 -15.24
C GLN A 63 5.09 5.56 -13.80
N PHE A 64 4.56 4.73 -12.89
CA PHE A 64 4.93 4.68 -11.48
C PHE A 64 5.56 3.31 -11.17
N LEU A 65 6.55 3.30 -10.29
CA LEU A 65 7.13 2.09 -9.74
C LEU A 65 7.22 2.24 -8.22
N MET A 66 6.43 1.45 -7.51
CA MET A 66 6.42 1.38 -6.05
C MET A 66 7.59 0.49 -5.61
N ILE A 67 8.48 1.02 -4.77
CA ILE A 67 9.58 0.27 -4.19
C ILE A 67 9.45 0.27 -2.67
N ASP A 68 10.32 -0.51 -2.03
CA ASP A 68 10.51 -0.59 -0.58
C ASP A 68 9.22 -0.70 0.25
N HIS A 69 8.63 -1.90 0.25
CA HIS A 69 7.45 -2.24 1.06
C HIS A 69 7.85 -3.03 2.32
N GLY A 70 9.09 -2.85 2.81
CA GLY A 70 9.60 -3.60 3.95
C GLY A 70 8.84 -3.32 5.25
N GLU A 71 8.32 -2.10 5.36
CA GLU A 71 7.53 -1.60 6.49
C GLU A 71 6.03 -1.58 6.14
N ALA A 72 5.54 -2.68 5.57
CA ALA A 72 4.12 -2.92 5.35
C ALA A 72 3.59 -3.99 6.31
N PHE A 73 2.26 -4.09 6.39
CA PHE A 73 1.50 -5.08 7.15
C PHE A 73 1.74 -5.02 8.67
N VAL A 74 1.88 -3.81 9.22
CA VAL A 74 2.14 -3.60 10.64
C VAL A 74 1.12 -4.30 11.55
N ALA A 75 -0.17 -4.34 11.19
CA ALA A 75 -1.17 -5.10 11.94
C ALA A 75 -0.94 -6.62 11.96
N ALA A 76 -0.32 -7.19 10.92
CA ALA A 76 -0.06 -8.62 10.81
C ALA A 76 1.29 -9.02 11.43
N THR A 77 2.30 -8.16 11.32
CA THR A 77 3.71 -8.52 11.63
C THR A 77 4.43 -7.59 12.60
N GLY A 78 3.87 -6.41 12.88
CA GLY A 78 4.45 -5.46 13.84
C GLY A 78 4.42 -5.99 15.27
N THR A 79 5.21 -5.37 16.14
CA THR A 79 5.21 -5.53 17.60
C THR A 79 3.89 -5.06 18.22
N ASP A 80 3.64 -5.39 19.49
CA ASP A 80 2.42 -4.96 20.18
C ASP A 80 2.30 -3.42 20.21
N VAL A 81 3.42 -2.72 20.43
CA VAL A 81 3.48 -1.25 20.45
C VAL A 81 3.14 -0.65 19.08
N GLU A 82 3.68 -1.21 17.99
CA GLU A 82 3.39 -0.74 16.64
C GLU A 82 1.93 -0.99 16.26
N ARG A 83 1.37 -2.17 16.62
CA ARG A 83 -0.03 -2.48 16.36
C ARG A 83 -1.01 -1.62 17.16
N ASP A 84 -0.64 -1.21 18.37
CA ASP A 84 -1.45 -0.28 19.17
C ASP A 84 -1.41 1.15 18.62
N TYR A 85 -0.32 1.54 17.97
CA TYR A 85 -0.16 2.84 17.35
C TYR A 85 -0.93 2.96 16.02
N HIS A 86 -0.90 1.91 15.18
CA HIS A 86 -1.53 1.92 13.85
C HIS A 86 -2.92 1.29 13.86
N LYS A 87 -3.93 2.08 13.49
CA LYS A 87 -5.30 1.57 13.40
C LYS A 87 -5.50 0.69 12.16
N ILE A 88 -6.41 -0.27 12.32
CA ILE A 88 -6.86 -1.15 11.23
C ILE A 88 -7.67 -0.31 10.20
N PRO A 89 -7.37 -0.35 8.89
CA PRO A 89 -7.93 0.59 7.92
C PRO A 89 -9.45 0.51 7.73
N TRP A 90 -10.06 -0.63 8.05
CA TRP A 90 -11.52 -0.84 7.96
C TRP A 90 -12.27 -0.55 9.26
N HIS A 91 -11.60 -0.17 10.34
CA HIS A 91 -12.25 0.41 11.51
C HIS A 91 -12.55 1.89 11.26
N LEU A 92 -13.62 2.42 11.86
CA LEU A 92 -13.99 3.83 11.70
C LEU A 92 -12.81 4.75 12.04
N GLY A 93 -12.39 5.57 11.07
CA GLY A 93 -11.24 6.47 11.23
C GLY A 93 -9.88 5.76 11.28
N GLY A 94 -9.79 4.53 10.76
CA GLY A 94 -8.56 3.74 10.69
C GLY A 94 -7.64 4.07 9.52
N VAL A 95 -8.05 4.97 8.61
CA VAL A 95 -7.21 5.45 7.51
C VAL A 95 -6.51 6.73 7.93
N GLU A 96 -5.24 6.62 8.29
CA GLU A 96 -4.45 7.70 8.89
C GLU A 96 -3.43 8.32 7.92
N ASN A 97 -3.14 7.68 6.78
CA ASN A 97 -2.12 8.12 5.81
C ASN A 97 -2.52 9.31 4.91
N HIS A 98 -3.47 10.15 5.36
CA HIS A 98 -3.97 11.34 4.65
C HIS A 98 -3.40 12.66 5.22
N ALA A 99 -2.75 12.61 6.37
CA ALA A 99 -2.20 13.78 7.05
C ALA A 99 -1.03 13.34 7.95
N GLY A 100 -0.25 14.31 8.44
CA GLY A 100 0.93 14.05 9.28
C GLY A 100 2.24 14.23 8.52
N GLU A 101 3.31 14.53 9.26
CA GLU A 101 4.65 14.76 8.70
C GLU A 101 5.28 13.45 8.20
N TYR A 102 5.01 12.35 8.92
CA TYR A 102 5.61 11.04 8.67
C TYR A 102 4.59 10.00 8.21
N GLU A 103 3.30 10.38 8.13
CA GLU A 103 2.20 9.47 7.82
C GLU A 103 1.53 9.82 6.49
N MET A 104 1.56 11.09 6.06
CA MET A 104 0.86 11.49 4.85
C MET A 104 1.49 10.87 3.61
N HIS A 105 0.68 10.10 2.89
CA HIS A 105 1.09 9.48 1.64
C HIS A 105 1.41 10.54 0.56
N PRO A 106 2.51 10.40 -0.22
CA PRO A 106 2.98 11.42 -1.16
C PRO A 106 1.97 11.76 -2.28
N LEU A 107 1.11 10.81 -2.66
CA LEU A 107 0.07 11.04 -3.66
C LEU A 107 -1.20 11.67 -3.09
N TRP A 108 -1.43 11.63 -1.77
CA TRP A 108 -2.68 12.13 -1.19
C TRP A 108 -2.99 13.59 -1.56
N PRO A 109 -2.05 14.56 -1.48
CA PRO A 109 -2.31 15.96 -1.85
C PRO A 109 -2.70 16.16 -3.33
N LYS A 110 -2.45 15.16 -4.17
CA LYS A 110 -2.74 15.15 -5.60
C LYS A 110 -4.14 14.56 -5.89
N LEU A 111 -4.70 13.79 -4.96
CA LEU A 111 -6.06 13.29 -4.99
C LEU A 111 -6.96 14.36 -4.38
N ARG A 112 -7.94 14.86 -5.12
CA ARG A 112 -8.88 15.87 -4.61
C ARG A 112 -10.31 15.43 -4.91
N PRO A 113 -11.32 15.87 -4.17
CA PRO A 113 -12.72 15.63 -4.54
C PRO A 113 -13.02 16.06 -5.98
N LYS A 114 -12.45 17.19 -6.40
CA LYS A 114 -12.61 17.76 -7.76
C LYS A 114 -11.91 16.96 -8.86
N THR A 115 -11.02 16.02 -8.52
CA THR A 115 -10.35 15.18 -9.54
C THR A 115 -11.20 13.98 -9.95
N HIS A 116 -12.36 13.75 -9.33
CA HIS A 116 -13.27 12.63 -9.62
C HIS A 116 -12.55 11.27 -9.62
N VAL A 117 -11.61 11.08 -8.69
CA VAL A 117 -11.00 9.78 -8.45
C VAL A 117 -12.05 8.82 -7.93
N ASN A 118 -12.00 7.57 -8.36
CA ASN A 118 -12.98 6.55 -8.04
C ASN A 118 -12.28 5.36 -7.39
N PHE A 119 -12.28 5.34 -6.06
CA PHE A 119 -11.70 4.25 -5.29
C PHE A 119 -12.46 2.94 -5.44
N ALA A 120 -13.77 2.98 -5.77
CA ALA A 120 -14.57 1.78 -5.97
C ALA A 120 -14.08 0.93 -7.16
N ALA A 121 -13.51 1.56 -8.19
CA ALA A 121 -12.92 0.84 -9.32
C ALA A 121 -11.69 0.03 -8.87
N ALA A 122 -10.80 0.63 -8.09
CA ALA A 122 -9.61 -0.04 -7.55
C ALA A 122 -10.02 -1.12 -6.51
N ALA A 123 -10.99 -0.85 -5.65
CA ALA A 123 -11.56 -1.84 -4.73
C ALA A 123 -12.20 -3.03 -5.47
N GLY A 124 -12.81 -2.78 -6.63
CA GLY A 124 -13.33 -3.82 -7.52
C GLY A 124 -12.24 -4.78 -8.01
N LEU A 125 -11.04 -4.28 -8.29
CA LEU A 125 -9.90 -5.12 -8.68
C LEU A 125 -9.46 -6.03 -7.52
N TRP A 126 -9.45 -5.52 -6.29
CA TRP A 126 -9.15 -6.32 -5.10
C TRP A 126 -10.17 -7.43 -4.88
N ARG A 127 -11.47 -7.14 -5.01
CA ARG A 127 -12.54 -8.15 -4.90
C ARG A 127 -12.52 -9.19 -6.01
N ALA A 128 -12.00 -8.84 -7.18
CA ALA A 128 -11.93 -9.74 -8.32
C ALA A 128 -10.76 -10.73 -8.25
N LEU A 129 -9.86 -10.58 -7.27
CA LEU A 129 -8.81 -11.57 -7.04
C LEU A 129 -9.42 -12.92 -6.64
N PRO A 130 -8.90 -14.05 -7.16
CA PRO A 130 -9.29 -15.37 -6.68
C PRO A 130 -9.12 -15.52 -5.16
N ASP A 131 -10.05 -16.23 -4.51
CA ASP A 131 -10.08 -16.40 -3.04
C ASP A 131 -8.79 -17.01 -2.46
N ASP A 132 -8.08 -17.80 -3.24
CA ASP A 132 -6.83 -18.48 -2.85
C ASP A 132 -5.56 -17.66 -3.10
N THR A 133 -5.67 -16.47 -3.72
CA THR A 133 -4.52 -15.66 -4.16
C THR A 133 -3.48 -15.46 -3.05
N PHE A 134 -3.90 -15.01 -1.87
CA PHE A 134 -2.96 -14.69 -0.79
C PHE A 134 -2.41 -15.94 -0.10
N ALA A 135 -3.20 -17.01 -0.02
CA ALA A 135 -2.75 -18.28 0.52
C ALA A 135 -1.66 -18.88 -0.38
N LEU A 136 -1.87 -18.88 -1.71
CA LEU A 136 -0.88 -19.34 -2.68
C LEU A 136 0.43 -18.54 -2.59
N ILE A 137 0.36 -17.21 -2.49
CA ILE A 137 1.56 -16.37 -2.31
C ILE A 137 2.31 -16.74 -1.02
N ALA A 138 1.61 -16.93 0.09
CA ALA A 138 2.23 -17.33 1.36
C ALA A 138 2.85 -18.73 1.30
N ASP A 139 2.23 -19.65 0.58
CA ASP A 139 2.71 -21.02 0.36
C ASP A 139 3.96 -21.07 -0.52
N ASP A 140 4.13 -20.12 -1.43
CA ASP A 140 5.33 -20.01 -2.29
C ASP A 140 6.53 -19.36 -1.61
N VAL A 141 6.35 -18.64 -0.49
CA VAL A 141 7.46 -18.01 0.25
C VAL A 141 8.56 -19.05 0.58
N PRO A 142 9.86 -18.77 0.41
CA PRO A 142 10.89 -19.75 0.70
C PRO A 142 10.86 -20.23 2.16
N GLY A 143 11.01 -21.55 2.39
CA GLY A 143 10.96 -22.12 3.74
C GLY A 143 12.06 -21.64 4.70
N CYS A 144 13.13 -21.05 4.18
CA CYS A 144 14.18 -20.41 5.00
C CYS A 144 13.79 -19.00 5.50
N TRP A 145 12.65 -18.47 5.04
CA TRP A 145 12.09 -17.20 5.49
C TRP A 145 10.99 -17.43 6.53
N ASN A 146 10.39 -16.35 7.02
CA ASN A 146 9.37 -16.42 8.06
C ASN A 146 7.98 -16.80 7.48
N LYS A 147 7.73 -18.10 7.35
CA LYS A 147 6.43 -18.65 6.91
C LYS A 147 5.25 -18.23 7.79
N VAL A 148 5.46 -18.10 9.10
CA VAL A 148 4.41 -17.69 10.04
C VAL A 148 3.98 -16.25 9.77
N ALA A 149 4.93 -15.35 9.53
CA ALA A 149 4.62 -13.98 9.12
C ALA A 149 3.88 -13.95 7.77
N ALA A 150 4.31 -14.74 6.78
CA ALA A 150 3.62 -14.83 5.50
C ALA A 150 2.15 -15.28 5.65
N SER A 151 1.87 -16.29 6.47
CA SER A 151 0.49 -16.72 6.75
C SER A 151 -0.34 -15.65 7.45
N ARG A 152 0.25 -14.87 8.37
CA ARG A 152 -0.44 -13.73 9.03
C ARG A 152 -0.77 -12.62 8.03
N ILE A 153 0.17 -12.28 7.15
CA ILE A 153 -0.03 -11.30 6.07
C ILE A 153 -1.15 -11.76 5.13
N ALA A 154 -1.15 -13.04 4.75
CA ALA A 154 -2.21 -13.59 3.90
C ALA A 154 -3.59 -13.51 4.56
N HIS A 155 -3.69 -13.86 5.85
CA HIS A 155 -4.94 -13.74 6.61
C HIS A 155 -5.42 -12.29 6.69
N TYR A 156 -4.53 -11.37 7.11
CA TYR A 156 -4.83 -9.95 7.19
C TYR A 156 -5.30 -9.38 5.84
N THR A 157 -4.62 -9.73 4.75
CA THR A 157 -4.96 -9.20 3.43
C THR A 157 -6.32 -9.72 2.96
N ALA A 158 -6.67 -10.98 3.24
CA ALA A 158 -8.00 -11.51 2.98
C ALA A 158 -9.08 -10.76 3.78
N GLU A 159 -8.82 -10.45 5.06
CA GLU A 159 -9.73 -9.63 5.87
C GLU A 159 -9.86 -8.20 5.33
N ALA A 160 -8.75 -7.58 4.91
CA ALA A 160 -8.75 -6.26 4.31
C ALA A 160 -9.58 -6.21 3.02
N VAL A 161 -9.46 -7.22 2.15
CA VAL A 161 -10.25 -7.35 0.93
C VAL A 161 -11.74 -7.55 1.24
N ALA A 162 -12.07 -8.39 2.22
CA ALA A 162 -13.45 -8.58 2.68
C ALA A 162 -14.09 -7.28 3.22
N ASN A 163 -13.26 -6.36 3.72
CA ASN A 163 -13.69 -5.06 4.25
C ASN A 163 -13.32 -3.86 3.35
N VAL A 164 -12.96 -4.09 2.08
CA VAL A 164 -12.40 -3.03 1.23
C VAL A 164 -13.34 -1.83 1.04
N ASP A 165 -14.66 -2.06 1.05
CA ASP A 165 -15.65 -0.98 0.96
C ASP A 165 -15.64 -0.08 2.20
N ALA A 166 -15.38 -0.63 3.39
CA ALA A 166 -15.21 0.16 4.61
C ALA A 166 -13.90 0.98 4.57
N ILE A 167 -12.83 0.41 4.00
CA ILE A 167 -11.57 1.13 3.78
C ILE A 167 -11.81 2.31 2.83
N VAL A 168 -12.49 2.08 1.70
CA VAL A 168 -12.87 3.14 0.75
C VAL A 168 -13.71 4.22 1.42
N ALA A 169 -14.73 3.84 2.20
CA ALA A 169 -15.56 4.80 2.92
C ALA A 169 -14.75 5.66 3.89
N ASN A 170 -13.76 5.08 4.59
CA ASN A 170 -12.86 5.83 5.46
C ASN A 170 -11.94 6.78 4.68
N ILE A 171 -11.41 6.36 3.52
CA ILE A 171 -10.64 7.24 2.63
C ILE A 171 -11.51 8.42 2.18
N GLU A 172 -12.73 8.15 1.73
CA GLU A 172 -13.65 9.17 1.23
C GLU A 172 -14.05 10.15 2.33
N HIS A 173 -14.30 9.64 3.54
CA HIS A 173 -14.56 10.47 4.71
C HIS A 173 -13.43 11.45 5.05
N ASN A 174 -12.17 11.10 4.75
CA ASN A 174 -11.04 11.99 4.98
C ASN A 174 -10.97 13.16 3.99
N PHE A 175 -11.69 13.12 2.86
CA PHE A 175 -11.82 14.28 1.99
C PHE A 175 -12.80 15.35 2.50
N ASP A 176 -13.70 14.98 3.40
CA ASP A 176 -14.74 15.86 3.94
C ASP A 176 -14.30 16.63 5.19
N ARG A 177 -13.08 16.36 5.69
CA ARG A 177 -12.48 16.97 6.89
C ARG A 177 -11.58 18.14 6.53
#